data_AF-A0A2A6RDA6-F1
#
_entry.id   AF-A0A2A6RDA6-F1
#
_cell.length_a   1.000
_cell.length_b   1.000
_cell.length_c   1.000
_cell.angle_alpha   90.00
_cell.angle_beta   90.00
_cell.angle_gamma   90.00
#
_symmetry.space_group_name_H-M   'P 1'
#
loop_
_entity.id
_entity.type
_entity.pdbx_description
1 polymer ?
#
loop_
_entity_poly.entity_id
_entity_poly.type
_entity_poly.pdbx_seq_one_letter_code
_entity_poly.pdbx_strand_id
1 'polypeptide(L)'
;MGNLAKFLQSEFVRLCPVGWRCQTEQRLLAPAFDQQMGYASRVDLLLYREDGTRQLWIEFEVSRADPVANHAKFSVAHLFQPQLESDTFVSMISPRVDYGRANLAGNMITLMRKIGMQAFQMPLVPYLSAPAINALNKLSQAELMTHSEIEAQRELERIFAIVEPAFTVETQRIHFASNLLEVMLNIRTWNAEINQAAHSARWGKRTISYFVFDPITHLFAPSKFCAYVALKAATTTEHATS
;
A
#
# COMPACT_ATOMS: atom_id res chain seq x y z
N MET A 1 -11.11 -17.30 0.41
CA MET A 1 -11.31 -15.84 0.53
C MET A 1 -12.66 -15.57 1.18
N GLY A 2 -12.75 -14.60 2.10
CA GLY A 2 -14.01 -14.26 2.80
C GLY A 2 -15.02 -13.53 1.90
N ASN A 3 -16.30 -13.51 2.29
CA ASN A 3 -17.37 -12.91 1.48
C ASN A 3 -17.20 -11.41 1.29
N LEU A 4 -16.65 -10.71 2.30
CA LEU A 4 -16.40 -9.27 2.19
C LEU A 4 -15.33 -8.95 1.15
N ALA A 5 -14.25 -9.74 1.09
CA ALA A 5 -13.20 -9.52 0.09
C ALA A 5 -13.71 -9.78 -1.33
N LYS A 6 -14.53 -10.82 -1.53
CA LYS A 6 -15.19 -11.09 -2.82
C LYS A 6 -16.14 -9.98 -3.24
N PHE A 7 -16.89 -9.43 -2.28
CA PHE A 7 -17.78 -8.30 -2.52
C PHE A 7 -16.99 -7.07 -2.96
N LEU A 8 -15.91 -6.73 -2.24
CA LEU A 8 -15.04 -5.62 -2.61
C LEU A 8 -14.39 -5.83 -3.98
N GLN A 9 -13.99 -7.06 -4.31
CA GLN A 9 -13.49 -7.41 -5.65
C GLN A 9 -14.52 -7.08 -6.74
N SER A 10 -15.78 -7.53 -6.57
CA SER A 10 -16.83 -7.23 -7.54
C SER A 10 -17.14 -5.73 -7.63
N GLU A 11 -17.14 -5.03 -6.51
CA GLU A 11 -17.42 -3.60 -6.49
C GLU A 11 -16.30 -2.79 -7.14
N PHE A 12 -15.03 -3.18 -6.96
CA PHE A 12 -13.91 -2.51 -7.62
C PHE A 12 -13.91 -2.71 -9.14
N VAL A 13 -14.34 -3.89 -9.61
CA VAL A 13 -14.57 -4.12 -11.05
C VAL A 13 -15.71 -3.23 -11.55
N ARG A 14 -16.83 -3.16 -10.82
CA ARG A 14 -17.99 -2.34 -11.18
C ARG A 14 -17.69 -0.84 -11.19
N LEU A 15 -16.87 -0.38 -10.24
CA LEU A 15 -16.49 1.02 -10.03
C LEU A 15 -15.16 1.36 -10.71
N CYS A 16 -14.67 0.51 -11.62
CA CYS A 16 -13.37 0.69 -12.25
C CYS A 16 -13.26 2.09 -12.89
N PRO A 17 -12.24 2.90 -12.55
CA PRO A 17 -12.12 4.26 -13.07
C PRO A 17 -11.94 4.31 -14.59
N VAL A 18 -12.37 5.41 -15.21
CA VAL A 18 -12.18 5.64 -16.65
C VAL A 18 -10.68 5.59 -17.02
N GLY A 19 -10.37 4.91 -18.12
CA GLY A 19 -8.98 4.69 -18.58
C GLY A 19 -8.23 3.60 -17.80
N TRP A 20 -8.92 2.87 -16.93
CA TRP A 20 -8.42 1.68 -16.26
C TRP A 20 -9.28 0.47 -16.61
N ARG A 21 -8.68 -0.71 -16.49
CA ARG A 21 -9.37 -1.99 -16.45
C ARG A 21 -9.06 -2.67 -15.14
N CYS A 22 -10.05 -3.36 -14.60
CA CYS A 22 -9.95 -4.07 -13.33
C CYS A 22 -10.28 -5.54 -13.56
N GLN A 23 -9.41 -6.42 -13.06
CA GLN A 23 -9.60 -7.86 -13.13
C GLN A 23 -9.32 -8.49 -11.76
N THR A 24 -10.06 -9.53 -11.42
CA THR A 24 -9.93 -10.25 -10.14
C THR A 24 -9.07 -11.49 -10.29
N GLU A 25 -8.37 -11.88 -9.22
CA GLU A 25 -7.66 -13.17 -9.10
C GLU A 25 -6.68 -13.45 -10.26
N GLN A 26 -6.09 -12.38 -10.82
CA GLN A 26 -5.22 -12.46 -11.99
C GLN A 26 -3.86 -13.00 -11.62
N ARG A 27 -3.35 -13.90 -12.47
CA ARG A 27 -1.98 -14.39 -12.35
C ARG A 27 -1.04 -13.37 -12.96
N LEU A 28 -0.02 -12.99 -12.20
CA LEU A 28 0.95 -11.98 -12.61
C LEU A 28 2.11 -12.56 -13.42
N LEU A 29 2.56 -13.78 -13.07
CA LEU A 29 3.63 -14.48 -13.78
C LEU A 29 3.12 -15.64 -14.62
N ALA A 30 3.98 -16.22 -15.46
CA ALA A 30 3.61 -17.37 -16.27
C ALA A 30 3.29 -18.61 -15.38
N PRO A 31 2.38 -19.51 -15.80
CA PRO A 31 2.05 -20.73 -15.04
C PRO A 31 3.24 -21.63 -14.69
N ALA A 32 4.32 -21.58 -15.47
CA ALA A 32 5.56 -22.31 -15.18
C ALA A 32 6.21 -21.85 -13.86
N PHE A 33 6.11 -20.56 -13.53
CA PHE A 33 6.58 -20.05 -12.23
C PHE A 33 5.80 -20.69 -11.08
N ASP A 34 4.48 -20.77 -11.21
CA ASP A 34 3.62 -21.36 -10.17
C ASP A 34 3.99 -22.83 -9.92
N GLN A 35 4.27 -23.59 -10.99
CA GLN A 35 4.70 -24.99 -10.90
C GLN A 35 6.06 -25.13 -10.21
N GLN A 36 7.00 -24.24 -10.51
CA GLN A 36 8.33 -24.26 -9.93
C GLN A 36 8.34 -23.84 -8.45
N MET A 37 7.53 -22.84 -8.08
CA MET A 37 7.51 -22.27 -6.73
C MET A 37 6.55 -22.96 -5.77
N GLY A 38 5.59 -23.73 -6.28
CA GLY A 38 4.57 -24.41 -5.47
C GLY A 38 3.46 -23.49 -4.95
N TYR A 39 3.38 -22.26 -5.44
CA TYR A 39 2.30 -21.31 -5.14
C TYR A 39 2.00 -20.42 -6.34
N ALA A 40 0.77 -19.91 -6.45
CA ALA A 40 0.37 -19.08 -7.57
C ALA A 40 0.59 -17.58 -7.30
N SER A 41 1.18 -16.87 -8.26
CA SER A 41 1.33 -15.41 -8.25
C SER A 41 0.02 -14.68 -8.56
N ARG A 42 -1.07 -15.03 -7.85
CA ARG A 42 -2.39 -14.41 -8.06
C ARG A 42 -2.60 -13.22 -7.16
N VAL A 43 -3.08 -12.13 -7.75
CA VAL A 43 -3.48 -10.93 -7.04
C VAL A 43 -4.99 -10.85 -6.89
N ASP A 44 -5.47 -10.40 -5.74
CA ASP A 44 -6.93 -10.25 -5.52
C ASP A 44 -7.54 -9.32 -6.56
N LEU A 45 -6.88 -8.19 -6.86
CA LEU A 45 -7.25 -7.26 -7.90
C LEU A 45 -6.04 -6.75 -8.68
N LEU A 46 -6.13 -6.80 -10.00
CA LEU A 46 -5.22 -6.16 -10.93
C LEU A 46 -5.96 -5.00 -11.59
N LEU A 47 -5.56 -3.77 -11.27
CA LEU A 47 -5.95 -2.60 -12.06
C LEU A 47 -4.81 -2.29 -13.03
N TYR A 48 -5.11 -2.11 -14.30
CA TYR A 48 -4.11 -1.69 -15.27
C TYR A 48 -4.65 -0.58 -16.16
N ARG A 49 -3.79 0.37 -16.49
CA ARG A 49 -4.11 1.41 -17.47
C ARG A 49 -4.34 0.80 -18.83
N GLU A 50 -5.33 1.30 -19.55
CA GLU A 50 -5.62 0.82 -20.92
C GLU A 50 -4.47 1.12 -21.90
N ASP A 51 -3.67 2.14 -21.63
CA ASP A 51 -2.47 2.49 -22.39
C ASP A 51 -1.25 1.61 -22.06
N GLY A 52 -1.37 0.68 -21.11
CA GLY A 52 -0.32 -0.24 -20.67
C GLY A 52 0.80 0.39 -19.83
N THR A 53 0.68 1.66 -19.43
CA THR A 53 1.76 2.39 -18.75
C THR A 53 1.95 2.02 -17.28
N ARG A 54 0.93 1.45 -16.64
CA ARG A 54 0.91 1.23 -15.20
C ARG A 54 -0.04 0.13 -14.77
N GLN A 55 0.38 -0.66 -13.79
CA GLN A 55 -0.46 -1.62 -13.08
C GLN A 55 -0.47 -1.37 -11.57
N LEU A 56 -1.60 -1.66 -10.92
CA LEU A 56 -1.76 -1.71 -9.48
C LEU A 56 -2.13 -3.14 -9.09
N TRP A 57 -1.32 -3.73 -8.22
CA TRP A 57 -1.49 -5.07 -7.69
C TRP A 57 -2.03 -4.95 -6.26
N ILE A 58 -3.32 -5.21 -6.08
CA ILE A 58 -4.02 -4.92 -4.82
C ILE A 58 -4.38 -6.23 -4.11
N GLU A 59 -4.02 -6.33 -2.83
CA GLU A 59 -4.37 -7.44 -1.95
C GLU A 59 -5.29 -6.99 -0.82
N PHE A 60 -6.33 -7.78 -0.54
CA PHE A 60 -7.23 -7.58 0.58
C PHE A 60 -6.89 -8.54 1.73
N GLU A 61 -6.24 -8.02 2.76
CA GLU A 61 -5.96 -8.77 3.98
C GLU A 61 -7.15 -8.67 4.96
N VAL A 62 -8.24 -9.37 4.62
CA VAL A 62 -9.45 -9.48 5.45
C VAL A 62 -9.33 -10.65 6.40
N SER A 63 -9.30 -10.39 7.71
CA SER A 63 -9.31 -11.43 8.75
C SER A 63 -8.19 -12.47 8.64
N ARG A 64 -7.03 -12.09 8.10
CA ARG A 64 -5.90 -12.99 7.85
C ARG A 64 -5.06 -13.21 9.10
N ALA A 65 -4.68 -14.47 9.33
CA ALA A 65 -3.75 -14.83 10.40
C ALA A 65 -2.29 -14.51 10.05
N ASP A 66 -1.96 -14.46 8.76
CA ASP A 66 -0.62 -14.12 8.26
C ASP A 66 -0.74 -13.20 7.03
N PRO A 67 -0.74 -11.86 7.21
CA PRO A 67 -0.78 -10.91 6.12
C PRO A 67 0.55 -10.81 5.35
N VAL A 68 1.63 -11.44 5.82
CA VAL A 68 2.97 -11.31 5.22
C VAL A 68 3.15 -12.25 4.03
N ALA A 69 2.42 -13.36 3.97
CA ALA A 69 2.55 -14.35 2.90
C ALA A 69 2.46 -13.74 1.49
N ASN A 70 1.53 -12.80 1.27
CA ASN A 70 1.39 -12.10 0.00
C ASN A 70 2.56 -11.15 -0.28
N HIS A 71 3.06 -10.44 0.72
CA HIS A 71 4.25 -9.59 0.58
C HIS A 71 5.46 -10.41 0.14
N ALA A 72 5.69 -11.56 0.77
CA ALA A 72 6.76 -12.49 0.39
C ALA A 72 6.56 -13.03 -1.04
N LYS A 73 5.35 -13.51 -1.35
CA LYS A 73 4.96 -14.01 -2.68
C LYS A 73 5.30 -13.02 -3.80
N PHE A 74 4.91 -11.75 -3.64
CA PHE A 74 5.15 -10.74 -4.68
C PHE A 74 6.57 -10.17 -4.67
N SER A 75 7.26 -10.19 -3.53
CA SER A 75 8.70 -9.89 -3.47
C SER A 75 9.49 -10.91 -4.28
N VAL A 76 9.19 -12.20 -4.10
CA VAL A 76 9.83 -13.27 -4.87
C VAL A 76 9.46 -13.13 -6.34
N ALA A 77 8.19 -12.91 -6.68
CA ALA A 77 7.78 -12.66 -8.05
C ALA A 77 8.59 -11.52 -8.71
N HIS A 78 8.80 -10.41 -7.99
CA HIS A 78 9.63 -9.29 -8.44
C HIS A 78 11.10 -9.66 -8.69
N LEU A 79 11.68 -10.52 -7.84
CA LEU A 79 13.08 -10.94 -8.01
C LEU A 79 13.30 -11.83 -9.24
N PHE A 80 12.30 -12.62 -9.63
CA PHE A 80 12.38 -13.46 -10.84
C PHE A 80 11.97 -12.72 -12.10
N GLN A 81 10.96 -11.87 -12.01
CA GLN A 81 10.50 -11.02 -13.10
C GLN A 81 10.19 -9.63 -12.54
N PRO A 82 11.16 -8.70 -12.63
CA PRO A 82 10.98 -7.34 -12.14
C PRO A 82 9.77 -6.68 -12.77
N GLN A 83 8.97 -6.03 -11.93
CA GLN A 83 7.87 -5.19 -12.37
C GLN A 83 8.38 -3.90 -13.01
N LEU A 84 7.52 -3.25 -13.80
CA LEU A 84 7.83 -1.90 -14.27
C LEU A 84 7.98 -0.97 -13.08
N GLU A 85 8.87 0.01 -13.20
CA GLU A 85 9.07 1.02 -12.15
C GLU A 85 7.82 1.89 -11.92
N SER A 86 6.83 1.84 -12.82
CA SER A 86 5.52 2.49 -12.71
C SER A 86 4.49 1.62 -11.99
N ASP A 87 4.65 0.29 -11.99
CA ASP A 87 3.74 -0.63 -11.32
C ASP A 87 3.81 -0.46 -9.81
N THR A 88 2.69 -0.74 -9.14
CA THR A 88 2.57 -0.51 -7.70
C THR A 88 1.87 -1.67 -7.01
N PHE A 89 2.48 -2.19 -5.96
CA PHE A 89 1.84 -3.13 -5.04
C PHE A 89 1.12 -2.38 -3.90
N VAL A 90 -0.10 -2.80 -3.57
CA VAL A 90 -0.91 -2.22 -2.49
C VAL A 90 -1.48 -3.34 -1.63
N SER A 91 -1.07 -3.41 -0.37
CA SER A 91 -1.71 -4.27 0.63
C SER A 91 -2.72 -3.48 1.45
N MET A 92 -3.99 -3.88 1.41
CA MET A 92 -5.05 -3.27 2.18
C MET A 92 -5.41 -4.15 3.38
N ILE A 93 -5.07 -3.70 4.58
CA ILE A 93 -5.20 -4.50 5.81
C ILE A 93 -6.40 -4.05 6.63
N SER A 94 -7.33 -4.98 6.87
CA SER A 94 -8.52 -4.70 7.66
C SER A 94 -8.22 -4.54 9.16
N PRO A 95 -8.99 -3.72 9.90
CA PRO A 95 -8.91 -3.59 11.37
C PRO A 95 -9.05 -4.89 12.18
N ARG A 96 -9.43 -6.00 11.53
CA ARG A 96 -9.52 -7.32 12.18
C ARG A 96 -8.20 -8.09 12.18
N VAL A 97 -7.20 -7.63 11.45
CA VAL A 97 -5.84 -8.17 11.56
C VAL A 97 -5.17 -7.54 12.78
N ASP A 98 -4.54 -8.36 13.62
CA ASP A 98 -3.89 -7.88 14.84
C ASP A 98 -2.83 -6.81 14.53
N TYR A 99 -2.74 -5.79 15.38
CA TYR A 99 -1.82 -4.67 15.22
C TYR A 99 -0.37 -5.11 14.95
N GLY A 100 0.13 -6.09 15.71
CA GLY A 100 1.49 -6.61 15.52
C GLY A 100 1.71 -7.24 14.14
N ARG A 101 0.72 -7.95 13.61
CA ARG A 101 0.76 -8.59 12.28
C ARG A 101 0.66 -7.55 11.16
N ALA A 102 -0.21 -6.54 11.33
CA ALA A 102 -0.32 -5.43 10.40
C ALA A 102 1.01 -4.63 10.33
N ASN A 103 1.68 -4.42 11.47
CA ASN A 103 2.99 -3.78 11.49
C ASN A 103 4.09 -4.66 10.89
N LEU A 104 4.05 -5.98 11.09
CA LEU A 104 4.99 -6.89 10.44
C LEU A 104 4.86 -6.81 8.91
N ALA A 105 3.63 -6.84 8.39
CA ALA A 105 3.37 -6.59 6.97
C ALA A 105 3.84 -5.19 6.52
N GLY A 106 3.63 -4.16 7.34
CA GLY A 106 4.09 -2.80 7.03
C GLY A 106 5.62 -2.69 6.93
N ASN A 107 6.36 -3.47 7.73
CA ASN A 107 7.82 -3.57 7.58
C ASN A 107 8.22 -4.28 6.28
N MET A 108 7.43 -5.25 5.82
CA MET A 108 7.67 -5.91 4.54
C MET A 108 7.49 -4.96 3.36
N ILE A 109 6.59 -3.97 3.44
CA ILE A 109 6.53 -2.89 2.44
C ILE A 109 7.85 -2.12 2.37
N THR A 110 8.48 -1.83 3.51
CA THR A 110 9.81 -1.20 3.53
C THR A 110 10.84 -2.08 2.83
N LEU A 111 10.83 -3.40 3.06
CA LEU A 111 11.72 -4.33 2.37
C LEU A 111 11.45 -4.38 0.86
N MET A 112 10.19 -4.44 0.45
CA MET A 112 9.77 -4.42 -0.96
C MET A 112 10.30 -3.17 -1.67
N ARG A 113 10.22 -2.00 -1.02
CA ARG A 113 10.81 -0.75 -1.53
C ARG A 113 12.33 -0.81 -1.64
N LYS A 114 13.02 -1.50 -0.72
CA LYS A 114 14.47 -1.67 -0.76
C LYS A 114 14.93 -2.57 -1.91
N ILE A 115 14.09 -3.51 -2.37
CA ILE A 115 14.38 -4.36 -3.52
C ILE A 115 13.89 -3.77 -4.86
N GLY A 116 13.38 -2.53 -4.86
CA GLY A 116 13.02 -1.81 -6.09
C GLY A 116 11.52 -1.73 -6.41
N MET A 117 10.66 -2.34 -5.59
CA MET A 117 9.21 -2.27 -5.81
C MET A 117 8.63 -0.93 -5.35
N GLN A 118 7.68 -0.37 -6.09
CA GLN A 118 6.76 0.59 -5.50
C GLN A 118 5.70 -0.18 -4.72
N ALA A 119 5.74 -0.11 -3.39
CA ALA A 119 4.84 -0.86 -2.53
C ALA A 119 4.21 0.06 -1.48
N PHE A 120 2.95 -0.17 -1.14
CA PHE A 120 2.24 0.55 -0.10
C PHE A 120 1.38 -0.40 0.72
N GLN A 121 1.17 -0.05 1.99
CA GLN A 121 0.17 -0.69 2.84
C GLN A 121 -0.75 0.37 3.41
N MET A 122 -2.06 0.13 3.34
CA MET A 122 -3.08 1.01 3.90
C MET A 122 -4.15 0.23 4.66
N PRO A 123 -4.86 0.86 5.60
CA PRO A 123 -6.04 0.26 6.22
C PRO A 123 -7.15 0.01 5.19
N LEU A 124 -7.73 -1.19 5.18
CA LEU A 124 -8.95 -1.54 4.44
C LEU A 124 -10.18 -1.23 5.31
N VAL A 125 -11.15 -0.49 4.80
CA VAL A 125 -12.39 -0.09 5.48
C VAL A 125 -12.15 0.43 6.91
N PRO A 126 -11.27 1.45 7.10
CA PRO A 126 -10.80 1.89 8.43
C PRO A 126 -11.90 2.41 9.36
N TYR A 127 -13.06 2.73 8.82
CA TYR A 127 -14.24 3.19 9.55
C TYR A 127 -15.07 2.03 10.15
N LEU A 128 -14.76 0.77 9.82
CA LEU A 128 -15.41 -0.41 10.38
C LEU A 128 -14.56 -1.04 11.49
N SER A 129 -15.22 -1.49 12.56
CA SER A 129 -14.57 -2.21 13.64
C SER A 129 -14.33 -3.68 13.28
N ALA A 130 -13.40 -4.33 13.97
CA ALA A 130 -13.15 -5.77 13.80
C ALA A 130 -14.41 -6.65 13.99
N PRO A 131 -15.28 -6.39 15.00
CA PRO A 131 -16.55 -7.10 15.12
C PRO A 131 -17.49 -6.88 13.93
N ALA A 132 -17.60 -5.64 13.42
CA ALA A 132 -18.44 -5.32 12.26
C ALA A 132 -17.94 -6.08 11.02
N ILE A 133 -16.62 -6.04 10.76
CA ILE A 133 -16.00 -6.79 9.65
C ILE A 133 -16.25 -8.30 9.80
N ASN A 134 -16.20 -8.84 11.01
CA ASN A 134 -16.51 -10.25 11.26
C ASN A 134 -17.97 -10.60 10.96
N ALA A 135 -18.91 -9.71 11.27
CA ALA A 135 -20.32 -9.90 10.96
C ALA A 135 -20.54 -9.85 9.44
N LEU A 136 -20.06 -8.80 8.77
CA LEU A 136 -20.17 -8.61 7.33
C LEU A 136 -19.56 -9.78 6.55
N ASN A 137 -18.40 -10.29 6.98
CA ASN A 137 -17.72 -11.38 6.27
C ASN A 137 -18.49 -12.72 6.29
N LYS A 138 -19.56 -12.83 7.07
CA LYS A 138 -20.46 -14.00 7.11
C LYS A 138 -21.70 -13.84 6.23
N LEU A 139 -22.02 -12.61 5.83
CA LEU A 139 -23.18 -12.32 4.98
C LEU A 139 -22.95 -12.81 3.56
N SER A 140 -24.04 -13.13 2.87
CA SER A 140 -24.05 -13.41 1.43
C SER A 140 -23.76 -12.16 0.61
N GLN A 141 -23.42 -12.33 -0.67
CA GLN A 141 -23.20 -11.19 -1.59
C GLN A 141 -24.43 -10.30 -1.71
N ALA A 142 -25.63 -10.90 -1.79
CA ALA A 142 -26.88 -10.15 -1.90
C ALA A 142 -27.15 -9.30 -0.65
N GLU A 143 -26.85 -9.83 0.53
CA GLU A 143 -26.97 -9.07 1.78
C GLU A 143 -25.95 -7.93 1.84
N LEU A 144 -24.68 -8.19 1.48
CA LEU A 144 -23.62 -7.17 1.47
C LEU A 144 -23.95 -5.96 0.57
N MET A 145 -24.64 -6.17 -0.55
CA MET A 145 -25.10 -5.06 -1.42
C MET A 145 -26.05 -4.08 -0.72
N THR A 146 -26.69 -4.49 0.38
CA THR A 146 -27.61 -3.62 1.16
C THR A 146 -26.89 -2.79 2.22
N HIS A 147 -25.59 -3.06 2.47
CA HIS A 147 -24.79 -2.40 3.49
C HIS A 147 -24.06 -1.18 2.92
N SER A 148 -24.73 -0.02 2.94
CA SER A 148 -24.18 1.26 2.45
C SER A 148 -22.92 1.72 3.17
N GLU A 149 -22.66 1.22 4.38
CA GLU A 149 -21.44 1.51 5.12
C GLU A 149 -20.19 0.91 4.44
N ILE A 150 -20.31 -0.07 3.53
CA ILE A 150 -19.18 -0.61 2.78
C ILE A 150 -18.90 0.30 1.57
N GLU A 151 -18.30 1.46 1.84
CA GLU A 151 -17.96 2.49 0.84
C GLU A 151 -16.81 2.08 -0.13
N ALA A 152 -17.06 1.11 -1.03
CA ALA A 152 -16.04 0.61 -1.96
C ALA A 152 -15.43 1.71 -2.86
N GLN A 153 -16.22 2.69 -3.28
CA GLN A 153 -15.76 3.86 -4.05
C GLN A 153 -14.71 4.66 -3.27
N ARG A 154 -14.95 4.89 -1.98
CA ARG A 154 -14.02 5.59 -1.10
C ARG A 154 -12.72 4.82 -0.93
N GLU A 155 -12.77 3.50 -0.88
CA GLU A 155 -11.58 2.66 -0.81
C GLU A 155 -10.74 2.76 -2.09
N LEU A 156 -11.36 2.77 -3.27
CA LEU A 156 -10.67 3.04 -4.54
C LEU A 156 -9.98 4.41 -4.54
N GLU A 157 -10.70 5.47 -4.15
CA GLU A 157 -10.15 6.83 -4.09
C GLU A 157 -8.94 6.93 -3.15
N ARG A 158 -9.01 6.26 -1.99
CA ARG A 158 -7.90 6.22 -1.03
C ARG A 158 -6.67 5.52 -1.58
N ILE A 159 -6.83 4.51 -2.45
CA ILE A 159 -5.69 3.86 -3.13
C ILE A 159 -5.01 4.87 -4.05
N PHE A 160 -5.75 5.55 -4.91
CA PHE A 160 -5.19 6.56 -5.80
C PHE A 160 -4.52 7.70 -5.03
N ALA A 161 -5.08 8.11 -3.89
CA ALA A 161 -4.49 9.15 -3.05
C ALA A 161 -3.09 8.78 -2.53
N ILE A 162 -2.76 7.50 -2.34
CA ILE A 162 -1.43 7.08 -1.83
C ILE A 162 -0.48 6.66 -2.95
N VAL A 163 -0.97 6.04 -4.03
CA VAL A 163 -0.12 5.56 -5.12
C VAL A 163 0.29 6.67 -6.07
N GLU A 164 -0.45 7.78 -6.10
CA GLU A 164 -0.03 8.97 -6.83
C GLU A 164 0.91 9.84 -5.97
N PRO A 165 2.02 10.35 -6.54
CA PRO A 165 2.88 11.26 -5.81
C PRO A 165 2.14 12.58 -5.54
N ALA A 166 2.20 13.05 -4.31
CA ALA A 166 1.72 14.38 -3.96
C ALA A 166 2.56 15.48 -4.63
N PHE A 167 3.87 15.21 -4.81
CA PHE A 167 4.78 16.04 -5.57
C PHE A 167 6.04 15.26 -5.95
N THR A 168 6.73 15.73 -7.00
CA THR A 168 8.00 15.18 -7.48
C THR A 168 9.08 16.24 -7.29
N VAL A 169 10.22 15.85 -6.71
CA VAL A 169 11.38 16.72 -6.48
C VAL A 169 12.62 15.98 -6.95
N GLU A 170 13.31 16.53 -7.94
CA GLU A 170 14.51 15.92 -8.54
C GLU A 170 14.27 14.45 -8.94
N THR A 171 14.98 13.52 -8.29
CA THR A 171 14.90 12.07 -8.49
C THR A 171 14.03 11.38 -7.44
N GLN A 172 13.15 12.12 -6.77
CA GLN A 172 12.26 11.59 -5.73
C GLN A 172 10.80 11.86 -6.03
N ARG A 173 9.97 10.84 -5.81
CA ARG A 173 8.51 10.92 -5.78
C ARG A 173 8.07 10.92 -4.33
N ILE A 174 7.34 11.95 -3.94
CA ILE A 174 6.90 12.13 -2.56
C ILE A 174 5.43 11.74 -2.46
N HIS A 175 5.15 10.67 -1.73
CA HIS A 175 3.82 10.10 -1.55
C HIS A 175 3.31 10.38 -0.14
N PHE A 176 2.00 10.33 0.07
CA PHE A 176 1.45 10.33 1.42
C PHE A 176 1.86 9.06 2.17
N ALA A 177 2.16 9.21 3.46
CA ALA A 177 2.32 8.07 4.35
C ALA A 177 1.00 7.28 4.38
N SER A 178 1.07 5.99 4.05
CA SER A 178 -0.12 5.18 3.77
C SER A 178 -0.64 4.42 4.99
N ASN A 179 0.15 4.36 6.07
CA ASN A 179 -0.24 3.74 7.34
C ASN A 179 0.45 4.38 8.56
N LEU A 180 -0.04 4.04 9.75
CA LEU A 180 0.47 4.58 11.01
C LEU A 180 1.93 4.19 11.30
N LEU A 181 2.37 2.99 10.88
CA LEU A 181 3.76 2.57 11.07
C LEU A 181 4.73 3.53 10.37
N GLU A 182 4.45 3.92 9.14
CA GLU A 182 5.27 4.90 8.41
C GLU A 182 5.32 6.25 9.13
N VAL A 183 4.17 6.72 9.65
CA VAL A 183 4.11 7.95 10.45
C VAL A 183 5.01 7.83 11.69
N MET A 184 4.96 6.70 12.40
CA MET A 184 5.79 6.45 13.59
C MET A 184 7.28 6.35 13.24
N LEU A 185 7.62 5.70 12.12
CA LEU A 185 9.00 5.66 11.62
C LEU A 185 9.51 7.05 11.24
N ASN A 186 8.67 7.88 10.62
CA ASN A 186 9.01 9.27 10.30
C ASN A 186 9.29 10.10 11.55
N ILE A 187 8.54 9.90 12.66
CA ILE A 187 8.85 10.58 13.94
C ILE A 187 10.25 10.20 14.42
N ARG A 188 10.61 8.92 14.35
CA ARG A 188 11.94 8.43 14.74
C ARG A 188 13.04 9.00 13.85
N THR A 189 12.83 8.95 12.53
CA THR A 189 13.77 9.51 11.54
C THR A 189 14.00 11.00 11.78
N TRP A 190 12.93 11.78 11.97
CA TRP A 190 13.01 13.19 12.28
C TRP A 190 13.89 13.47 13.51
N ASN A 191 13.64 12.77 14.62
CA ASN A 191 14.37 12.96 15.86
C ASN A 191 15.84 12.51 15.73
N ALA A 192 16.13 11.48 14.95
CA ALA A 192 17.50 11.06 14.66
C ALA A 192 18.26 12.07 13.77
N GLU A 193 17.56 12.70 12.82
CA GLU A 193 18.16 13.65 11.87
C GLU A 193 18.31 15.05 12.46
N ILE A 194 17.30 15.60 13.13
CA ILE A 194 17.31 17.00 13.59
C ILE A 194 18.40 17.29 14.63
N ASN A 195 18.87 16.25 15.33
CA ASN A 195 19.99 16.34 16.27
C ASN A 195 21.36 16.45 15.58
N GLN A 196 21.43 16.24 14.26
CA GLN A 196 22.65 16.40 13.49
C GLN A 196 22.83 17.86 13.05
N ALA A 197 24.05 18.40 13.21
CA ALA A 197 24.34 19.80 12.97
C ALA A 197 23.93 20.31 11.58
N ALA A 198 24.17 19.50 10.52
CA ALA A 198 23.81 19.85 9.16
C ALA A 198 22.28 19.97 8.96
N HIS A 199 21.51 19.04 9.52
CA HIS A 199 20.04 19.01 9.42
C HIS A 199 19.40 20.11 10.28
N SER A 200 19.92 20.32 11.50
CA SER A 200 19.51 21.43 12.37
C SER A 200 19.72 22.79 11.71
N ALA A 201 20.90 23.01 11.09
CA ALA A 201 21.20 24.23 10.35
C ALA A 201 20.26 24.43 9.15
N ARG A 202 19.97 23.36 8.39
CA ARG A 202 19.03 23.41 7.25
C ARG A 202 17.60 23.69 7.69
N TRP A 203 17.18 23.19 8.86
CA TRP A 203 15.87 23.48 9.43
C TRP A 203 15.75 24.93 9.87
N GLY A 204 16.77 25.43 10.59
CA GLY A 204 16.82 26.78 11.11
C GLY A 204 15.73 27.06 12.15
N LYS A 205 15.20 28.29 12.17
CA LYS A 205 14.22 28.77 13.17
C LYS A 205 12.77 28.71 12.67
N ARG A 206 12.35 27.56 12.11
CA ARG A 206 10.98 27.38 11.64
C ARG A 206 10.04 27.04 12.79
N THR A 207 8.95 27.79 12.93
CA THR A 207 7.88 27.49 13.89
C THR A 207 7.06 26.29 13.41
N ILE A 208 6.78 25.36 14.32
CA ILE A 208 5.95 24.17 14.07
C ILE A 208 4.56 24.43 14.68
N SER A 209 3.55 24.61 13.82
CA SER A 209 2.16 24.82 14.26
C SER A 209 1.42 23.51 14.55
N TYR A 210 1.77 22.44 13.83
CA TYR A 210 1.16 21.12 13.96
C TYR A 210 2.25 20.06 14.06
N PHE A 211 2.13 19.18 15.05
CA PHE A 211 3.05 18.07 15.28
C PHE A 211 2.27 16.78 15.49
N VAL A 212 2.92 15.65 15.21
CA VAL A 212 2.47 14.33 15.62
C VAL A 212 3.24 13.94 16.88
N PHE A 213 2.53 13.42 17.87
CA PHE A 213 3.10 12.90 19.11
C PHE A 213 2.93 11.38 19.14
N ASP A 214 4.02 10.66 19.39
CA ASP A 214 4.01 9.22 19.65
C ASP A 214 3.91 8.98 21.17
N PRO A 215 2.76 8.48 21.68
CA PRO A 215 2.57 8.25 23.10
C PRO A 215 3.44 7.11 23.66
N ILE A 216 4.05 6.27 22.82
CA ILE A 216 4.89 5.15 23.28
C ILE A 216 6.32 5.63 23.52
N THR A 217 6.90 6.35 22.57
CA THR A 217 8.29 6.84 22.66
C THR A 217 8.40 8.23 23.28
N HIS A 218 7.27 8.93 23.47
CA HIS A 218 7.18 10.33 23.88
C HIS A 218 7.91 11.30 22.93
N LEU A 219 8.21 10.86 21.71
CA LEU A 219 8.80 11.70 20.66
C LEU A 219 7.70 12.46 19.92
N PHE A 220 8.08 13.58 19.33
CA PHE A 220 7.23 14.34 18.42
C PHE A 220 7.99 14.78 17.18
N ALA A 221 7.26 15.04 16.10
CA ALA A 221 7.82 15.58 14.87
C ALA A 221 6.78 16.46 14.14
N PRO A 222 7.21 17.41 13.28
CA PRO A 222 6.30 18.21 12.49
C PRO A 222 5.36 17.35 11.65
N SER A 223 4.06 17.65 11.63
CA SER A 223 3.08 16.83 10.90
C SER A 223 3.38 16.74 9.41
N LYS A 224 3.92 17.82 8.83
CA LYS A 224 4.36 17.83 7.42
C LYS A 224 5.52 16.86 7.15
N PHE A 225 6.38 16.57 8.12
CA PHE A 225 7.43 15.57 7.94
C PHE A 225 6.84 14.16 8.02
N CYS A 226 5.93 13.94 8.97
CA CYS A 226 5.31 12.63 9.18
C CYS A 226 4.32 12.22 8.08
N ALA A 227 3.73 13.18 7.37
CA ALA A 227 2.67 12.94 6.40
C ALA A 227 3.14 12.34 5.06
N TYR A 228 4.45 12.27 4.81
CA TYR A 228 4.98 11.84 3.51
C TYR A 228 6.07 10.77 3.61
N VAL A 229 6.22 10.01 2.54
CA VAL A 229 7.34 9.09 2.30
C VAL A 229 7.98 9.42 0.96
N ALA A 230 9.31 9.40 0.90
CA ALA A 230 10.07 9.63 -0.32
C ALA A 230 10.45 8.29 -0.95
N LEU A 231 10.03 8.08 -2.20
CA LEU A 231 10.43 6.96 -3.03
C LEU A 231 11.36 7.46 -4.13
N LYS A 232 12.34 6.64 -4.54
CA LYS A 232 13.16 6.98 -5.70
C LYS A 232 12.27 7.04 -6.95
N ALA A 233 12.49 8.07 -7.76
CA ALA A 233 11.95 8.14 -9.10
C ALA A 233 12.56 7.02 -9.95
N ALA A 234 11.76 6.53 -10.89
CA ALA A 234 12.19 5.66 -11.96
C ALA A 234 13.49 6.20 -12.58
N THR A 235 14.54 5.37 -12.66
CA THR A 235 15.73 5.78 -13.40
C THR A 235 15.38 5.56 -14.86
N THR A 236 15.22 6.62 -15.66
CA THR A 236 15.13 6.49 -17.11
C THR A 236 16.47 5.98 -17.62
N THR A 237 16.71 4.68 -17.51
CA THR A 237 17.69 4.00 -18.35
C THR A 237 17.09 4.03 -19.75
N GLU A 238 17.48 5.04 -20.52
CA GLU A 238 17.42 4.98 -21.98
C GLU A 238 17.99 3.62 -22.37
N HIS A 239 17.15 2.74 -22.91
CA HIS A 239 17.63 1.58 -23.64
C HIS A 239 18.40 2.13 -24.83
N ALA A 240 19.72 2.29 -24.67
CA ALA A 240 20.63 2.38 -25.78
C ALA A 240 20.45 1.08 -26.57
N THR A 241 19.76 1.17 -27.69
CA THR A 241 19.70 0.13 -28.70
C THR A 241 21.13 -0.17 -29.14
N SER A 242 21.62 -1.35 -28.79
CA SER A 242 22.79 -2.00 -29.40
C SER A 242 22.35 -3.20 -30.20
#